data_AF-A0A3C1D4W5-F1
#
_entry.id   AF-A0A3C1D4W5-F1
#
_cell.length_a   1.000
_cell.length_b   1.000
_cell.length_c   1.000
_cell.angle_alpha   90.00
_cell.angle_beta   90.00
_cell.angle_gamma   90.00
#
_symmetry.space_group_name_H-M   'P 1'
#
loop_
_entity.id
_entity.type
_entity.pdbx_description
1 polymer ?
#
loop_
_entity_poly.entity_id
_entity_poly.type
_entity_poly.pdbx_seq_one_letter_code
_entity_poly.pdbx_strand_id
1 'polypeptide(L)'
;LVAATTAGTLLALASTELRQNSASCFEAASLDSVVQQVGDPSAAGEDRVSRAIDLCASVWSIGLIGAGLDGPPPNDGQTYPVPDLFVCVQRDDTLAVFPETAGVTCDDLGLRAAD
;
A
#
# COMPACT_ATOMS: atom_id res chain seq x y z
N LEU A 1 40.14 10.91 20.60
CA LEU A 1 38.77 11.45 20.52
C LEU A 1 37.88 10.35 19.94
N VAL A 2 36.84 9.92 20.65
CA VAL A 2 35.86 8.95 20.17
C VAL A 2 34.71 9.72 19.53
N ALA A 3 34.52 9.58 18.22
CA ALA A 3 33.36 10.13 17.52
C ALA A 3 32.18 9.18 17.75
N ALA A 4 31.32 9.51 18.71
CA ALA A 4 30.06 8.81 18.90
C ALA A 4 29.09 9.24 17.79
N THR A 5 28.93 8.41 16.77
CA THR A 5 27.84 8.58 15.80
C THR A 5 26.56 8.08 16.45
N THR A 6 25.80 9.00 17.05
CA THR A 6 24.41 8.75 17.42
C THR A 6 23.60 8.57 16.14
N ALA A 7 23.37 7.31 15.74
CA ALA A 7 22.35 6.97 14.78
C ALA A 7 20.99 7.24 15.44
N GLY A 8 20.47 8.45 15.26
CA GLY A 8 19.10 8.78 15.66
C GLY A 8 18.15 8.04 14.73
N THR A 9 17.39 7.09 15.25
CA THR A 9 16.23 6.55 14.54
C THR A 9 15.17 7.64 14.50
N LEU A 10 14.98 8.25 13.34
CA LEU A 10 13.82 9.12 13.10
C LEU A 10 12.58 8.23 13.04
N LEU A 11 12.01 7.92 14.20
CA LEU A 11 10.64 7.45 14.30
C LEU A 11 9.73 8.65 14.01
N ALA A 12 9.58 8.99 12.74
CA ALA A 12 8.55 9.91 12.31
C ALA A 12 7.21 9.25 12.63
N LEU A 13 6.58 9.65 13.74
CA LEU A 13 5.18 9.37 13.98
C LEU A 13 4.42 9.96 12.79
N ALA A 14 3.99 9.10 11.87
CA ALA A 14 3.13 9.53 10.77
C ALA A 14 1.98 10.36 11.36
N SER A 15 1.82 11.60 10.88
CA SER A 15 0.72 12.45 11.33
C SER A 15 -0.61 11.70 11.12
N THR A 16 -1.62 12.00 11.92
CA THR A 16 -2.93 11.36 11.78
C THR A 16 -3.51 11.54 10.38
N GLU A 17 -3.19 12.65 9.71
CA GLU A 17 -3.52 12.91 8.30
C GLU A 17 -2.82 11.93 7.35
N LEU A 18 -1.53 11.64 7.56
CA LEU A 18 -0.81 10.67 6.74
C LEU A 18 -1.36 9.26 6.91
N ARG A 19 -1.79 8.88 8.12
CA ARG A 19 -2.47 7.61 8.37
C ARG A 19 -3.82 7.53 7.65
N GLN A 20 -4.61 8.58 7.72
CA GLN A 20 -5.92 8.64 7.04
C GLN A 20 -5.81 8.69 5.51
N ASN A 21 -4.66 9.13 4.99
CA ASN A 21 -4.36 9.21 3.57
C ASN A 21 -3.38 8.12 3.12
N SER A 22 -3.25 7.05 3.91
CA SER A 22 -2.39 5.90 3.59
C SER A 22 -3.20 4.66 3.22
N ALA A 23 -2.55 3.78 2.45
CA ALA A 23 -3.08 2.47 2.11
C ALA A 23 -1.98 1.41 2.13
N SER A 24 -2.38 0.17 2.39
CA SER A 24 -1.55 -1.03 2.30
C SER A 24 -1.81 -1.70 0.95
N CYS A 25 -0.84 -1.72 0.05
CA CYS A 25 -0.94 -2.40 -1.24
C CYS A 25 -0.36 -3.80 -1.14
N PHE A 26 -1.19 -4.83 -1.31
CA PHE A 26 -0.78 -6.23 -1.23
C PHE A 26 -0.50 -6.80 -2.63
N GLU A 27 0.50 -7.67 -2.73
CA GLU A 27 0.86 -8.37 -3.97
C GLU A 27 -0.12 -9.49 -4.34
N ALA A 28 -0.79 -10.08 -3.35
CA ALA A 28 -1.82 -11.09 -3.55
C ALA A 28 -3.00 -10.84 -2.60
N ALA A 29 -4.17 -11.43 -2.89
CA ALA A 29 -5.32 -11.42 -2.00
C ALA A 29 -5.07 -12.30 -0.74
N SER A 30 -4.10 -11.89 0.07
CA SER A 30 -3.65 -12.54 1.31
C SER A 30 -2.91 -11.53 2.18
N LEU A 31 -3.17 -11.57 3.48
CA LEU A 31 -2.48 -10.75 4.49
C LEU A 31 -1.02 -11.16 4.71
N ASP A 32 -0.62 -12.35 4.27
CA ASP A 32 0.75 -12.87 4.36
C ASP A 32 1.60 -12.54 3.12
N SER A 33 1.03 -11.84 2.13
CA SER A 33 1.74 -11.45 0.91
C SER A 33 2.65 -10.24 1.11
N VAL A 34 3.49 -9.95 0.12
CA VAL A 34 4.30 -8.73 0.11
C VAL A 34 3.36 -7.52 0.18
N VAL A 35 3.68 -6.60 1.08
CA VAL A 35 2.91 -5.37 1.30
C VAL A 35 3.80 -4.15 1.12
N GLN A 36 3.26 -3.12 0.45
CA GLN A 36 3.85 -1.81 0.37
C GLN A 36 2.92 -0.76 0.97
N GLN A 37 3.46 0.10 1.82
CA GLN A 37 2.72 1.21 2.40
C GLN A 37 2.85 2.43 1.51
N VAL A 38 1.72 2.99 1.11
CA VAL A 38 1.63 4.23 0.34
C VAL A 38 0.88 5.28 1.13
N GLY A 39 1.17 6.54 0.86
CA GLY A 39 0.35 7.63 1.38
C GLY A 39 0.64 8.94 0.68
N ASP A 40 -0.37 9.79 0.63
CA ASP A 40 -0.25 11.15 0.09
C ASP A 40 -0.52 12.18 1.22
N PRO A 41 0.53 12.87 1.72
CA PRO A 41 0.35 13.90 2.74
C PRO A 41 -0.44 15.12 2.27
N SER A 42 -0.54 15.34 0.95
CA SER A 42 -1.19 16.52 0.36
C SER A 42 -2.63 16.24 -0.05
N ALA A 43 -3.08 15.00 0.12
CA ALA A 43 -4.42 14.57 -0.22
C ALA A 43 -5.49 15.36 0.57
N ALA A 44 -6.28 16.13 -0.17
CA ALA A 44 -7.51 16.75 0.31
C ALA A 44 -8.72 16.07 -0.37
N GLY A 45 -9.86 16.00 0.33
CA GLY A 45 -11.12 15.46 -0.19
C GLY A 45 -11.52 14.09 0.37
N GLU A 46 -12.75 13.66 0.06
CA GLU A 46 -13.47 12.63 0.83
C GLU A 46 -13.35 11.21 0.26
N ASP A 47 -12.98 11.03 -1.02
CA ASP A 47 -12.91 9.69 -1.62
C ASP A 47 -11.57 9.01 -1.34
N ARG A 48 -11.50 8.35 -0.17
CA ARG A 48 -10.31 7.60 0.26
C ARG A 48 -10.12 6.32 -0.54
N VAL A 49 -11.21 5.71 -1.00
CA VAL A 49 -11.19 4.43 -1.72
C VAL A 49 -10.57 4.59 -3.09
N SER A 50 -11.07 5.54 -3.90
CA SER A 50 -10.49 5.83 -5.22
C SER A 50 -9.01 6.20 -5.10
N ARG A 51 -8.65 6.99 -4.09
CA ARG A 51 -7.26 7.38 -3.86
C ARG A 51 -6.36 6.21 -3.50
N ALA A 52 -6.84 5.30 -2.63
CA ALA A 52 -6.09 4.09 -2.29
C ALA A 52 -5.85 3.22 -3.53
N ILE A 53 -6.87 3.08 -4.39
CA ILE A 53 -6.75 2.40 -5.68
C ILE A 53 -5.69 3.09 -6.54
N ASP A 54 -5.75 4.40 -6.72
CA ASP A 54 -4.80 5.16 -7.56
C ASP A 54 -3.35 5.04 -7.06
N LEU A 55 -3.14 5.14 -5.75
CA LEU A 55 -1.83 5.00 -5.13
C LEU A 55 -1.28 3.58 -5.32
N CYS A 56 -2.10 2.55 -5.07
CA CYS A 56 -1.67 1.18 -5.25
C CYS A 56 -1.48 0.80 -6.71
N ALA A 57 -2.34 1.28 -7.61
CA ALA A 57 -2.16 1.12 -9.05
C ALA A 57 -0.83 1.72 -9.52
N SER A 58 -0.41 2.86 -8.96
CA SER A 58 0.89 3.45 -9.25
C SER A 58 2.05 2.55 -8.80
N VAL A 59 1.95 1.93 -7.63
CA VAL A 59 2.96 0.99 -7.09
C VAL A 59 3.07 -0.28 -7.94
N TRP A 60 1.94 -0.82 -8.40
CA TRP A 60 1.91 -1.91 -9.39
C TRP A 60 2.54 -1.47 -10.72
N SER A 61 2.15 -0.29 -11.23
CA SER A 61 2.59 0.24 -12.52
C SER A 61 4.11 0.46 -12.59
N ILE A 62 4.78 0.76 -11.48
CA ILE A 62 6.24 0.94 -11.41
C ILE A 62 6.99 -0.36 -11.05
N GLY A 63 6.27 -1.47 -10.88
CA GLY A 63 6.85 -2.77 -10.56
C GLY A 63 7.41 -2.88 -9.14
N LEU A 64 6.83 -2.16 -8.17
CA LEU A 64 7.24 -2.28 -6.75
C LEU A 64 6.63 -3.52 -6.08
N ILE A 65 5.51 -4.02 -6.61
CA ILE A 65 4.80 -5.25 -6.23
C ILE A 65 4.27 -5.91 -7.49
N GLY A 66 4.03 -7.23 -7.48
CA GLY A 66 3.17 -7.85 -8.50
C GLY A 66 3.85 -8.58 -9.66
N ALA A 67 5.17 -8.55 -9.71
CA ALA A 67 5.93 -9.15 -10.81
C ALA A 67 6.90 -10.26 -10.34
N GLY A 68 6.70 -10.79 -9.12
CA GLY A 68 7.68 -11.70 -8.51
C GLY A 68 9.06 -11.04 -8.41
N LEU A 69 9.07 -9.71 -8.35
CA LEU A 69 10.27 -8.90 -8.31
C LEU A 69 10.75 -8.87 -6.87
N ASP A 70 11.67 -9.76 -6.54
CA ASP A 70 12.52 -9.60 -5.36
C ASP A 70 13.50 -8.44 -5.62
N GLY A 71 13.16 -7.22 -5.19
CA GLY A 71 14.10 -6.11 -5.23
C GLY A 71 13.51 -4.71 -5.43
N PRO A 72 14.39 -3.68 -5.52
CA PRO A 72 13.96 -2.32 -5.86
C PRO A 72 13.29 -2.30 -7.23
N PRO A 73 12.40 -1.32 -7.48
CA PRO A 73 11.68 -1.24 -8.75
C PRO A 73 12.69 -1.16 -9.90
N PRO A 74 12.49 -1.92 -10.97
CA PRO A 74 13.39 -1.93 -12.10
C PRO A 74 13.41 -0.53 -12.73
N ASN A 75 14.60 0.07 -12.83
CA ASN A 75 14.78 1.37 -13.49
C ASN A 75 14.95 1.16 -15.00
N ASP A 76 13.98 0.48 -15.61
CA ASP A 76 13.96 0.10 -17.02
C ASP A 76 13.06 1.01 -17.88
N GLY A 77 12.39 1.97 -17.24
CA GLY A 77 11.43 2.88 -17.87
C GLY A 77 10.16 2.20 -18.37
N GLN A 78 9.92 0.95 -17.96
CA GLN A 78 8.72 0.20 -18.34
C GLN A 78 7.57 0.49 -17.38
N THR A 79 6.36 0.32 -17.90
CA THR A 79 5.14 0.28 -17.10
C THR A 79 4.66 -1.15 -17.02
N TYR A 80 4.37 -1.59 -15.80
CA TYR A 80 3.91 -2.94 -15.50
C TYR A 80 2.38 -3.01 -15.50
N PRO A 81 1.78 -4.16 -15.88
CA PRO A 81 0.34 -4.32 -15.87
C PRO A 81 -0.19 -4.20 -14.44
N VAL A 82 -1.24 -3.40 -14.27
CA VAL A 82 -1.97 -3.28 -13.01
C VAL A 82 -3.17 -4.23 -13.06
N PRO A 83 -3.32 -5.17 -12.13
CA PRO A 83 -4.51 -6.01 -12.04
C PRO A 83 -5.71 -5.17 -11.62
N ASP A 84 -6.92 -5.70 -11.83
CA ASP A 84 -8.11 -5.13 -11.18
C ASP A 84 -7.90 -5.18 -9.65
N LEU A 85 -8.27 -4.12 -8.95
CA LEU A 85 -8.01 -3.95 -7.52
C LEU A 85 -9.31 -3.80 -6.75
N PHE A 86 -9.38 -4.43 -5.57
CA PHE A 86 -10.46 -4.23 -4.61
C PHE A 86 -9.92 -3.73 -3.26
N VAL A 87 -10.78 -3.04 -2.52
CA VAL A 87 -10.41 -2.35 -1.28
C VAL A 87 -11.17 -2.92 -0.09
N CYS A 88 -10.43 -3.21 0.98
CA CYS A 88 -10.93 -3.57 2.29
C CYS A 88 -10.46 -2.55 3.34
N VAL A 89 -11.06 -2.60 4.53
CA VAL A 89 -10.69 -1.78 5.67
C VAL A 89 -10.11 -2.66 6.77
N GLN A 90 -8.91 -2.29 7.22
CA GLN A 90 -8.24 -2.93 8.35
C GLN A 90 -8.83 -2.49 9.70
N ARG A 91 -8.41 -3.15 10.78
CA ARG A 91 -8.91 -2.87 12.14
C ARG A 91 -8.53 -1.49 12.67
N ASP A 92 -7.49 -0.88 12.09
CA ASP A 92 -6.98 0.45 12.42
C ASP A 92 -7.53 1.55 11.48
N ASP A 93 -8.58 1.23 10.70
CA ASP A 93 -9.18 2.08 9.66
C ASP A 93 -8.25 2.42 8.48
N THR A 94 -7.09 1.78 8.39
CA THR A 94 -6.22 1.87 7.21
C THR A 94 -6.83 1.06 6.06
N LEU A 95 -6.84 1.62 4.85
CA LEU A 95 -7.30 0.91 3.67
C LEU A 95 -6.29 -0.15 3.23
N ALA A 96 -6.77 -1.33 2.90
CA ALA A 96 -5.98 -2.43 2.34
C ALA A 96 -6.48 -2.72 0.92
N VAL A 97 -5.56 -2.69 -0.05
CA VAL A 97 -5.87 -2.87 -1.47
C VAL A 97 -5.21 -4.16 -1.95
N PHE A 98 -6.01 -4.99 -2.60
CA PHE A 98 -5.61 -6.31 -3.07
C PHE A 98 -5.92 -6.46 -4.56
N PRO A 99 -5.14 -7.26 -5.30
CA PRO A 99 -5.52 -7.66 -6.64
C PRO A 99 -6.74 -8.58 -6.60
N GLU A 100 -7.68 -8.40 -7.51
CA GLU A 100 -8.85 -9.28 -7.64
C GLU A 100 -8.40 -10.72 -7.86
N THR A 101 -8.92 -11.61 -7.02
CA THR A 101 -8.72 -13.06 -7.11
C THR A 101 -10.08 -13.71 -7.06
N ALA A 102 -10.36 -14.61 -8.00
CA ALA A 102 -11.69 -15.19 -8.16
C ALA A 102 -12.23 -15.80 -6.86
N GLY A 103 -13.32 -15.24 -6.36
CA GLY A 103 -14.02 -15.73 -5.17
C GLY A 103 -13.43 -15.29 -3.83
N VAL A 104 -12.40 -14.44 -3.80
CA VAL A 104 -11.86 -13.87 -2.56
C VAL A 104 -12.52 -12.51 -2.29
N THR A 105 -13.03 -12.34 -1.08
CA THR A 105 -13.66 -11.10 -0.60
C THR A 105 -12.95 -10.57 0.65
N CYS A 106 -13.31 -9.38 1.11
CA CYS A 106 -12.80 -8.85 2.37
C CYS A 106 -13.13 -9.74 3.57
N ASP A 107 -14.29 -10.41 3.58
CA ASP A 107 -14.71 -11.30 4.65
C ASP A 107 -13.79 -12.53 4.75
N ASP A 108 -13.40 -13.11 3.60
CA ASP A 108 -12.45 -14.23 3.54
C ASP A 108 -11.07 -13.87 4.11
N LEU A 109 -10.71 -12.58 4.03
CA LEU A 109 -9.47 -12.03 4.59
C LEU A 109 -9.63 -11.59 6.07
N GLY A 110 -10.81 -11.74 6.66
CA GLY A 110 -11.11 -11.26 8.02
C GLY A 110 -11.13 -9.73 8.15
N LEU A 111 -11.39 -9.04 7.04
CA LEU A 111 -11.44 -7.59 6.92
C LEU A 111 -12.86 -7.10 6.64
N ARG A 112 -13.07 -5.79 6.81
CA ARG A 112 -14.35 -5.14 6.48
C ARG A 112 -14.33 -4.66 5.03
N ALA A 113 -15.47 -4.70 4.33
CA ALA A 113 -15.59 -4.06 3.03
C ALA A 113 -15.43 -2.52 3.16
N ALA A 114 -14.80 -1.89 2.16
CA ALA A 114 -14.81 -0.44 2.06
C ALA A 114 -16.17 0.02 1.48
N ASP A 115 -16.83 0.93 2.18
CA ASP A 115 -18.10 1.57 1.77
C ASP A 115 -17.86 2.79 0.87
#